data_AF-A0AAD8Q3W2-F1
#
_entry.id   AF-A0AAD8Q3W2-F1
#
_cell.length_a   1.000
_cell.length_b   1.000
_cell.length_c   1.000
_cell.angle_alpha   90.00
_cell.angle_beta   90.00
_cell.angle_gamma   90.00
#
_symmetry.space_group_name_H-M   'P 1'
#
loop_
_entity.id
_entity.type
_entity.pdbx_description
1 polymer ?
#
loop_
_entity_poly.entity_id
_entity_poly.type
_entity_poly.pdbx_seq_one_letter_code
_entity_poly.pdbx_strand_id
1 'polypeptide(L)' 'EDEGILCFLVKERGVYVARREDNRMINGTKLLDITGMSRRRRDGLLNSEKIRHVVNIGPMHLKGTW' A
#
# COMPACT_ATOMS: atom_id res chain seq x y z
N GLU A 1 -6.05 -15.27 -0.69
CA GLU A 1 -7.06 -15.07 -1.74
C GLU A 1 -7.17 -13.58 -2.00
N ASP A 2 -7.68 -13.15 -3.16
CA ASP A 2 -8.01 -11.73 -3.38
C ASP A 2 -9.09 -11.31 -2.38
N GLU A 3 -8.98 -10.13 -1.78
CA GLU A 3 -9.94 -9.67 -0.76
C GLU A 3 -11.25 -9.15 -1.37
N GLY A 4 -11.32 -9.03 -2.70
CA GLY A 4 -12.56 -8.69 -3.40
C GLY A 4 -13.05 -7.26 -3.15
N ILE A 5 -12.15 -6.37 -2.70
CA ILE A 5 -12.49 -4.99 -2.37
C ILE A 5 -12.26 -4.05 -3.55
N LEU A 6 -13.26 -3.22 -3.84
CA LEU A 6 -13.13 -2.13 -4.80
C LEU A 6 -12.04 -1.16 -4.35
N CYS A 7 -11.08 -0.92 -5.23
CA CYS A 7 -9.98 0.01 -5.00
C CYS A 7 -9.99 1.11 -6.07
N PHE A 8 -9.71 2.34 -5.65
CA PHE A 8 -9.42 3.46 -6.53
C PHE A 8 -7.91 3.58 -6.69
N LEU A 9 -7.42 3.65 -7.93
CA LEU A 9 -6.00 3.69 -8.23
C LEU A 9 -5.59 5.04 -8.81
N VAL A 10 -4.43 5.53 -8.39
CA VAL A 10 -3.71 6.64 -9.00
C VAL A 10 -2.33 6.15 -9.40
N LYS A 11 -1.90 6.47 -10.62
CA LYS A 11 -0.55 6.14 -11.12
C LYS A 11 0.32 7.39 -11.06
N GLU A 12 1.46 7.29 -10.38
CA GLU A 12 2.44 8.36 -10.29
C GLU A 12 3.85 7.76 -10.29
N ARG A 13 4.77 8.34 -11.08
CA ARG A 13 6.16 7.85 -11.25
C ARG A 13 6.29 6.35 -11.51
N GLY A 14 5.33 5.77 -12.24
CA GLY A 14 5.31 4.34 -12.57
C GLY A 14 4.83 3.43 -11.43
N VAL A 15 4.45 3.99 -10.27
CA VAL A 15 3.86 3.27 -9.13
C VAL A 15 2.36 3.48 -9.11
N TYR A 16 1.60 2.41 -8.87
CA TYR A 16 0.16 2.50 -8.61
C TYR A 16 -0.08 2.55 -7.11
N VAL A 17 -0.71 3.63 -6.64
CA VAL A 17 -1.19 3.76 -5.26
C VAL A 17 -2.68 3.52 -5.26
N ALA A 18 -3.14 2.65 -4.35
CA ALA A 18 -4.53 2.26 -4.24
C ALA A 18 -5.11 2.74 -2.91
N ARG A 19 -6.39 3.13 -2.94
CA ARG A 19 -7.23 3.39 -1.76
C ARG A 19 -8.45 2.48 -1.80
N ARG A 20 -8.77 1.82 -0.69
CA ARG A 20 -9.95 0.96 -0.58
C ARG A 20 -11.23 1.79 -0.43
N GLU A 21 -12.34 1.29 -0.95
CA GLU A 21 -13.66 1.92 -0.80
C GLU A 21 -14.26 1.68 0.60
N ASP A 22 -14.12 0.45 1.12
CA ASP A 22 -14.76 -0.04 2.34
C ASP A 22 -14.32 0.68 3.63
N ASN A 23 -13.02 0.91 3.79
CA ASN A 23 -12.43 1.43 5.03
C ASN A 23 -11.50 2.62 4.81
N ARG A 24 -11.40 3.09 3.55
CA ARG A 24 -10.60 4.25 3.13
C ARG A 24 -9.09 4.11 3.36
N MET A 25 -8.57 2.92 3.70
CA MET A 25 -7.12 2.69 3.83
C MET A 25 -6.42 2.91 2.49
N ILE A 26 -5.18 3.40 2.57
CA ILE A 26 -4.30 3.62 1.41
C ILE A 26 -3.15 2.64 1.52
N ASN A 27 -2.73 2.03 0.42
CA ASN A 27 -1.54 1.19 0.43
C ASN A 27 -0.28 2.05 0.71
N GLY A 28 0.10 2.13 1.98
CA GLY A 28 1.23 2.92 2.46
C GLY A 28 2.56 2.47 1.87
N THR A 29 2.71 1.19 1.54
CA THR A 29 3.91 0.68 0.85
C THR A 29 4.08 1.34 -0.51
N LYS A 30 3.03 1.36 -1.33
CA LYS A 30 3.06 1.98 -2.66
C LYS A 30 3.18 3.49 -2.59
N LEU A 31 2.51 4.12 -1.63
CA LEU A 31 2.61 5.57 -1.43
C LEU A 31 4.05 5.99 -1.10
N LEU A 32 4.71 5.29 -0.17
CA LEU A 32 6.06 5.64 0.25
C LEU A 32 7.13 5.30 -0.80
N ASP A 33 6.90 4.31 -1.67
CA ASP A 33 7.80 4.00 -2.79
C ASP A 33 7.98 5.21 -3.74
N ILE A 34 6.95 6.05 -3.91
CA ILE A 34 7.02 7.27 -4.75
C ILE A 34 8.07 8.26 -4.23
N THR A 35 8.31 8.29 -2.92
CA THR A 35 9.24 9.24 -2.29
C THR A 35 10.71 8.97 -2.62
N GLY A 36 11.04 7.77 -3.12
CA GLY A 36 12.42 7.34 -3.36
C GLY A 36 13.21 7.03 -2.08
N MET A 37 12.54 6.91 -0.92
CA MET A 37 13.21 6.51 0.32
C MET A 37 13.72 5.06 0.28
N SER A 38 14.72 4.75 1.11
CA SER A 38 15.23 3.38 1.21
C SER A 38 14.18 2.43 1.80
N ARG A 39 14.20 1.17 1.36
CA ARG A 39 13.31 0.11 1.85
C ARG A 39 13.32 0.00 3.38
N ARG A 40 14.50 0.04 4.01
CA ARG A 40 14.64 -0.04 5.48
C ARG A 40 13.88 1.11 6.18
N ARG A 41 13.98 2.33 5.65
CA ARG A 41 13.27 3.49 6.22
C ARG A 41 11.76 3.35 6.06
N ARG A 42 11.31 2.97 4.86
CA ARG A 42 9.89 2.70 4.56
C ARG A 42 9.30 1.66 5.50
N ASP A 43 9.95 0.49 5.60
CA ASP A 43 9.48 -0.62 6.42
C ASP A 43 9.50 -0.22 7.91
N GLY A 44 10.47 0.59 8.35
CA GLY A 44 10.50 1.16 9.69
C GLY A 44 9.29 2.05 10.02
N LEU A 45 8.91 2.94 9.09
CA LEU A 45 7.71 3.80 9.25
C LEU A 45 6.43 2.95 9.31
N LEU A 46 6.24 2.04 8.35
CA LEU A 46 5.02 1.22 8.27
C LEU A 46 4.88 0.25 9.46
N ASN A 47 5.98 -0.29 9.98
CA ASN A 47 5.95 -1.15 11.16
C ASN A 47 5.62 -0.39 12.46
N SER A 48 5.85 0.93 12.47
CA SER A 48 5.50 1.80 13.59
C SER A 48 4.03 2.23 13.59
N GLU A 49 3.32 2.04 12.47
CA GLU A 49 1.89 2.34 12.39
C GLU A 49 1.06 1.40 13.27
N LYS A 50 0.20 2.00 14.10
CA LYS A 50 -0.63 1.30 15.08
C LYS A 50 -1.75 0.50 14.42
N ILE A 51 -2.33 1.06 13.36
CA ILE A 51 -3.40 0.43 12.57
C ILE A 51 -2.79 0.15 11.21
N ARG A 52 -2.71 -1.14 10.88
CA ARG A 52 -2.17 -1.60 9.60
C ARG A 52 -2.79 -2.91 9.19
N HIS A 53 -2.90 -3.13 7.90
CA HIS A 53 -3.36 -4.38 7.30
C HIS A 53 -2.34 -4.86 6.26
N VAL A 54 -1.79 -6.05 6.44
CA VAL A 54 -0.72 -6.56 5.58
C VAL A 54 -1.30 -7.50 4.53
N VAL A 55 -1.21 -7.10 3.26
CA VAL A 55 -1.65 -7.88 2.11
C VAL A 55 -0.43 -8.48 1.41
N ASN A 56 -0.24 -9.80 1.55
CA ASN A 56 0.91 -10.52 0.98
C ASN A 56 0.58 -11.34 -0.29
N ILE A 57 -0.70 -11.55 -0.56
CA ILE A 57 -1.22 -12.34 -1.69
C ILE A 57 -2.10 -11.44 -2.56
N GLY A 58 -2.15 -11.70 -3.88
CA GLY A 58 -2.94 -10.91 -4.83
C GLY A 58 -2.09 -10.11 -5.82
N PRO A 59 -2.69 -9.17 -6.58
CA PRO A 59 -1.99 -8.36 -7.57
C PRO A 59 -0.84 -7.53 -6.97
N MET A 60 0.28 -7.40 -7.70
CA MET A 60 1.50 -6.73 -7.20
C MET A 60 1.29 -5.28 -6.75
N HIS A 61 0.36 -4.56 -7.36
CA HIS A 61 0.03 -3.18 -7.01
C HIS A 61 -0.86 -3.08 -5.75
N LEU A 62 -1.46 -4.20 -5.31
CA LEU A 62 -2.26 -4.28 -4.09
C LEU A 62 -1.51 -4.91 -2.91
N LYS A 63 -0.40 -5.63 -3.16
CA LYS A 63 0.46 -6.13 -2.08
C LYS A 63 1.13 -5.00 -1.30
N GLY A 64 1.27 -5.17 0.01
CA GLY A 64 1.93 -4.23 0.91
C GLY A 64 1.20 -4.05 2.24
N THR A 65 1.74 -3.18 3.07
CA THR A 65 1.06 -2.64 4.25
C THR A 65 0.10 -1.53 3.81
N TRP A 66 -1.17 -1.73 4.13
CA TRP A 66 -2.27 -0.77 4.02
C TRP A 66 -2.52 -0.12 5.38
#